data_AF-A0A924C5P4-F1
#
_entry.id   AF-A0A924C5P4-F1
#
_cell.length_a   1.000
_cell.length_b   1.000
_cell.length_c   1.000
_cell.angle_alpha   90.00
_cell.angle_beta   90.00
_cell.angle_gamma   90.00
#
_symmetry.space_group_name_H-M   'P 1'
#
loop_
_entity.id
_entity.type
_entity.pdbx_description
1 polymer ?
#
loop_
_entity_poly.entity_id
_entity_poly.type
_entity_poly.pdbx_seq_one_letter_code
_entity_poly.pdbx_strand_id
1 'polypeptide(L)' 'MDEELPRPKPDDVVAALVKQDLDRLSVDELDARMVALEAELARTRLKRAGASAFRRAADALFKA' A
#
# COMPACT_ATOMS: atom_id res chain seq x y z
N MET A 1 -14.25 10.92 27.51
CA MET A 1 -14.58 11.30 26.13
C MET A 1 -13.99 10.22 25.28
N ASP A 2 -14.83 9.35 24.73
CA ASP A 2 -14.37 8.35 23.77
C ASP A 2 -13.92 9.11 22.53
N GLU A 3 -12.62 9.37 22.49
CA GLU A 3 -11.94 9.92 21.34
C GLU A 3 -12.25 8.98 20.18
N GLU A 4 -13.06 9.48 19.25
CA GLU A 4 -13.57 8.76 18.10
C GLU A 4 -12.36 8.38 17.21
N LEU A 5 -11.68 7.32 17.61
CA LEU A 5 -10.64 6.68 16.83
C LEU A 5 -11.24 6.45 15.45
N PRO A 6 -10.60 6.95 14.37
CA PRO A 6 -11.12 6.79 13.03
C PRO A 6 -11.45 5.33 12.82
N ARG A 7 -12.74 5.02 12.60
CA ARG A 7 -13.20 3.65 12.35
C ARG A 7 -12.27 3.05 11.29
N PRO A 8 -11.67 1.86 11.53
CA PRO A 8 -10.79 1.23 10.55
C PRO A 8 -11.55 1.19 9.23
N LYS A 9 -10.95 1.77 8.19
CA LYS A 9 -11.60 1.90 6.90
C LYS A 9 -12.04 0.51 6.47
N PRO A 10 -13.33 0.31 6.11
CA PRO A 10 -13.89 -1.02 5.84
C PRO A 10 -13.07 -1.84 4.81
N ASP A 11 -12.26 -1.18 3.98
CA ASP A 11 -11.51 -1.76 2.89
C ASP A 11 -9.98 -1.61 3.04
N ASP A 12 -9.42 -1.62 4.26
CA ASP A 12 -7.96 -1.65 4.43
C ASP A 12 -7.39 -3.05 4.09
N VAL A 13 -7.26 -3.30 2.79
CA VAL A 13 -6.76 -4.55 2.22
C VAL A 13 -5.35 -4.92 2.70
N VAL A 14 -4.50 -3.93 3.02
CA VAL A 14 -3.16 -4.19 3.55
C VAL A 14 -3.24 -4.65 5.01
N ALA A 15 -4.07 -3.99 5.82
CA ALA A 15 -4.30 -4.43 7.20
C ALA A 15 -4.93 -5.82 7.27
N ALA A 16 -5.83 -6.16 6.33
CA ALA A 16 -6.40 -7.50 6.21
C ALA A 16 -5.34 -8.54 5.82
N LEU A 17 -4.46 -8.22 4.87
CA LEU A 17 -3.38 -9.09 4.42
C LEU A 17 -2.41 -9.44 5.55
N VAL A 18 -2.01 -8.46 6.37
CA VAL A 18 -1.07 -8.65 7.49
C VAL A 18 -1.62 -9.55 8.59
N LYS A 19 -2.95 -9.63 8.73
CA LYS A 19 -3.63 -10.48 9.71
C LYS A 19 -3.79 -11.93 9.26
N GLN A 20 -3.43 -12.27 8.03
CA GLN A 20 -3.57 -13.64 7.52
C GLN A 20 -2.60 -14.58 8.22
N ASP A 21 -3.11 -15.73 8.63
CA ASP A 21 -2.35 -16.81 9.23
C ASP A 21 -1.43 -17.48 8.19
N LEU A 22 -0.12 -17.30 8.34
CA LEU A 22 0.89 -17.82 7.43
C LEU A 22 1.24 -19.29 7.73
N ASP A 23 0.90 -19.83 8.90
CA ASP A 23 1.23 -21.21 9.29
C ASP A 23 0.48 -22.25 8.45
N ARG A 24 -0.54 -21.81 7.70
CA ARG A 24 -1.34 -22.64 6.78
C ARG A 24 -0.75 -22.74 5.39
N LEU A 25 0.27 -21.94 5.08
CA LEU A 25 0.91 -21.91 3.77
C LEU A 25 2.13 -22.82 3.75
N SER A 26 2.28 -23.57 2.67
CA SER A 26 3.53 -24.25 2.33
C SER A 26 4.63 -23.25 1.97
N VAL A 27 5.89 -23.70 1.93
CA VAL A 27 7.04 -22.86 1.52
C VAL A 27 6.85 -22.31 0.11
N ASP A 28 6.39 -23.14 -0.84
CA ASP A 28 6.15 -22.71 -2.22
C ASP A 28 5.05 -21.63 -2.30
N GLU A 29 4.00 -21.73 -1.47
CA GLU A 29 2.94 -20.72 -1.37
C GLU A 29 3.44 -19.42 -0.74
N LEU A 30 4.33 -19.50 0.24
CA LEU A 30 4.99 -18.33 0.83
C LEU A 30 5.88 -17.63 -0.21
N ASP A 31 6.64 -18.37 -0.99
CA ASP A 31 7.49 -17.83 -2.04
C ASP A 31 6.65 -17.15 -3.13
N ALA A 32 5.58 -17.80 -3.59
CA ALA A 32 4.65 -17.22 -4.56
C ALA A 32 4.00 -15.93 -4.02
N ARG A 33 3.62 -15.92 -2.73
CA ARG A 33 3.09 -14.73 -2.06
C ARG A 33 4.13 -13.60 -2.01
N MET A 34 5.38 -13.89 -1.69
CA MET A 34 6.45 -12.90 -1.65
C MET A 34 6.64 -12.24 -3.02
N VAL A 35 6.75 -13.02 -4.09
CA VAL A 35 6.90 -12.50 -5.47
C VAL A 35 5.75 -11.56 -5.83
N ALA A 36 4.50 -11.94 -5.51
CA ALA A 36 3.34 -11.10 -5.77
C ALA A 36 3.37 -9.77 -5.01
N LEU A 37 3.75 -9.80 -3.73
CA LEU A 37 3.83 -8.59 -2.89
C LEU A 37 4.96 -7.66 -3.30
N GLU A 38 6.11 -8.19 -3.72
CA GLU A 38 7.21 -7.39 -4.25
C GLU A 38 6.84 -6.68 -5.55
N ALA A 39 6.16 -7.38 -6.46
CA ALA A 39 5.61 -6.79 -7.67
C ALA A 39 4.61 -5.67 -7.36
N GLU A 40 3.72 -5.86 -6.38
CA GLU A 40 2.76 -4.84 -5.97
C GLU A 40 3.46 -3.62 -5.32
N LEU A 41 4.49 -3.86 -4.51
CA LEU A 41 5.30 -2.78 -3.94
C LEU A 41 5.98 -1.96 -5.03
N ALA A 42 6.52 -2.61 -6.06
CA ALA A 42 7.11 -1.93 -7.21
C ALA A 42 6.08 -1.07 -7.96
N ARG A 43 4.88 -1.61 -8.23
CA ARG A 43 3.76 -0.86 -8.85
C ARG A 43 3.36 0.35 -8.00
N THR A 44 3.23 0.18 -6.69
CA THR A 44 2.89 1.25 -5.74
C THR A 44 3.95 2.35 -5.74
N ARG A 45 5.23 1.98 -5.72
CA ARG A 45 6.36 2.94 -5.80
C ARG A 45 6.31 3.75 -7.09
N LEU A 46 6.07 3.11 -8.24
CA LEU A 46 5.95 3.78 -9.53
C LEU A 46 4.80 4.79 -9.54
N LYS A 47 3.62 4.41 -9.03
CA LYS A 47 2.46 5.31 -8.96
C LYS A 47 2.73 6.51 -8.06
N ARG A 48 3.36 6.30 -6.89
CA ARG A 48 3.77 7.36 -5.97
C ARG A 48 4.76 8.33 -6.62
N ALA A 49 5.75 7.81 -7.34
CA ALA A 49 6.72 8.63 -8.05
C ALA A 49 6.04 9.51 -9.11
N GLY A 50 5.13 8.95 -9.91
CA GLY A 50 4.35 9.70 -10.89
C GLY A 50 3.47 10.78 -10.27
N ALA A 51 2.77 10.47 -9.17
CA ALA A 51 1.95 11.45 -8.44
C ALA A 51 2.80 12.59 -7.85
N SER A 52 3.99 12.28 -7.32
CA SER A 52 4.93 13.29 -6.82
C SER A 52 5.48 14.18 -7.93
N ALA A 53 5.77 13.63 -9.11
CA ALA A 53 6.19 14.41 -10.27
C ALA A 53 5.09 15.38 -10.73
N PHE A 54 3.84 14.91 -10.80
CA PHE A 54 2.70 15.76 -11.14
C PHE A 54 2.50 16.89 -10.12
N ARG A 55 2.58 16.58 -8.82
CA ARG A 55 2.48 17.59 -7.75
C ARG A 55 3.57 18.65 -7.88
N ARG A 56 4.82 18.26 -8.12
CA ARG A 56 5.94 19.22 -8.29
C ARG A 56 5.74 20.12 -9.51
N ALA A 57 5.26 19.57 -10.63
CA ALA A 57 4.95 20.36 -11.82
C ALA A 57 3.82 21.36 -11.56
N ALA A 58 2.77 20.96 -10.84
CA ALA A 58 1.71 21.87 -10.41
C ALA A 58 2.22 22.95 -9.45
N ASP A 59 3.01 22.57 -8.44
CA ASP A 59 3.59 23.53 -7.49
C ASP A 59 4.46 24.58 -8.20
N ALA A 60 5.22 24.21 -9.23
CA ALA A 60 6.02 25.13 -10.04
C ALA A 60 5.17 26.07 -10.93
N LEU A 61 4.01 25.61 -11.39
CA LEU A 61 3.11 26.39 -12.24
C LEU A 61 2.27 27.40 -11.44
N PHE A 62 1.91 27.07 -10.19
CA PHE A 62 0.97 27.86 -9.37
C PHE A 62 1.63 28.67 -8.24
N LYS A 63 2.95 28.58 -8.04
CA LYS A 63 3.71 29.39 -7.07
C LYS A 63 4.68 30.40 -7.71
N ALA A 64 4.49 30.73 -8.99
CA ALA A 64 5.14 31.88 -9.63
C ALA A 64 4.33 33.17 -9.38
#